data_AF-H9UM31-F1
#
_entry.id   AF-H9UM31-F1
#
_cell.length_a   1.000
_cell.length_b   1.000
_cell.length_c   1.000
_cell.angle_alpha   90.00
_cell.angle_beta   90.00
_cell.angle_gamma   90.00
#
_symmetry.space_group_name_H-M   'P 1'
#
loop_
_entity.id
_entity.type
_entity.pdbx_description
1 polymer ?
#
loop_
_entity_poly.entity_id
_entity_poly.type
_entity_poly.pdbx_seq_one_letter_code
_entity_poly.pdbx_strand_id
1 'polypeptide(L)'
;MFLTDGLRPPVVTTVRFTSATRIEISCDTPLQRAALRTDPPTVISDSGIEGDMAWFELAEEVAIGSRYALFAALQGRNGHSAQVMRWAYGYNPRPVDMILNEVIMRGSGNNPDCLEFLVRSGGNLGGTAWYLGTSAVHDAAYIFPAVEVAAGDYIILHVRPEGLPEEQDELGADLALSGGKQSHPQARDLWLPEAVGLPSNNGVLTLYSSPDGELLDALLYSNRSSASDTAYRGFGTTKMLGWVDSLAEQGGWIGEYELLRPEDAVSPEGSTGTRSVNRRYPPVVTRSRSDWHIVPTLGATMGSQNSNEIYEP
;
A
#
# COMPACT_ATOMS: atom_id res chain seq x y z
N MET A 1 42.69 -13.95 -2.33
CA MET A 1 41.86 -14.13 -1.13
C MET A 1 41.47 -12.74 -0.66
N PHE A 2 40.30 -12.26 -1.08
CA PHE A 2 39.83 -10.92 -0.71
C PHE A 2 39.33 -10.96 0.73
N LEU A 3 39.93 -10.15 1.59
CA LEU A 3 39.48 -9.86 2.95
C LEU A 3 38.26 -8.93 2.87
N THR A 4 37.07 -9.49 2.61
CA THR A 4 35.82 -8.71 2.64
C THR A 4 34.87 -9.15 3.75
N ASP A 5 35.00 -10.38 4.24
CA ASP A 5 34.24 -10.82 5.40
C ASP A 5 34.86 -10.24 6.68
N GLY A 6 34.30 -9.12 7.13
CA GLY A 6 34.43 -8.70 8.52
C GLY A 6 34.94 -7.28 8.82
N LEU A 7 35.12 -6.42 7.81
CA LEU A 7 35.55 -5.03 8.03
C LEU A 7 34.41 -4.02 8.20
N ARG A 8 33.14 -4.45 8.13
CA ARG A 8 32.00 -3.54 8.26
C ARG A 8 31.07 -3.91 9.43
N PRO A 9 30.37 -2.92 10.00
CA PRO A 9 29.25 -3.17 10.91
C PRO A 9 28.16 -4.05 10.28
N PRO A 10 27.37 -4.78 11.07
CA PRO A 10 26.21 -5.51 10.56
C PRO A 10 25.25 -4.59 9.81
N VAL A 11 24.79 -5.03 8.65
CA VAL A 11 23.77 -4.34 7.86
C VAL A 11 22.44 -5.04 8.09
N VAL A 12 21.47 -4.32 8.63
CA VAL A 12 20.10 -4.84 8.80
C VAL A 12 19.46 -5.05 7.45
N THR A 13 19.02 -6.28 7.21
CA THR A 13 18.33 -6.71 5.99
C THR A 13 16.82 -6.72 6.18
N THR A 14 16.34 -7.07 7.38
CA THR A 14 14.90 -7.15 7.65
C THR A 14 14.61 -6.85 9.11
N VAL A 15 13.49 -6.17 9.36
CA VAL A 15 12.93 -5.95 10.70
C VAL A 15 11.43 -6.13 10.62
N ARG A 16 10.85 -6.99 11.46
CA ARG A 16 9.40 -7.21 11.47
C ARG A 16 8.91 -7.79 12.78
N PHE A 17 7.61 -7.63 13.03
CA PHE A 17 6.91 -8.47 13.99
C PHE A 17 6.55 -9.81 13.33
N THR A 18 6.88 -10.92 13.98
CA THR A 18 6.51 -12.28 13.54
C THR A 18 5.35 -12.88 14.32
N SER A 19 5.00 -12.25 15.45
CA SER A 19 3.78 -12.50 16.21
C SER A 19 3.37 -11.20 16.92
N ALA A 20 2.25 -11.23 17.65
CA ALA A 20 1.84 -10.10 18.49
C ALA A 20 2.85 -9.75 19.60
N THR A 21 3.79 -10.65 19.91
CA THR A 21 4.77 -10.49 21.00
C THR A 21 6.21 -10.64 20.54
N ARG A 22 6.50 -10.86 19.26
CA ARG A 22 7.85 -11.17 18.80
C ARG A 22 8.33 -10.25 17.70
N ILE A 23 9.50 -9.67 17.89
CA ILE A 23 10.23 -8.88 16.90
C ILE A 23 11.47 -9.66 16.45
N GLU A 24 11.72 -9.68 15.15
CA GLU A 24 12.92 -10.26 14.56
C GLU A 24 13.68 -9.22 13.74
N ILE A 25 15.00 -9.22 13.90
CA ILE A 25 15.95 -8.37 13.18
C ILE A 25 17.00 -9.27 12.53
N SER A 26 16.99 -9.33 11.20
CA SER A 26 17.97 -10.07 10.41
C SER A 26 19.06 -9.13 9.88
N CYS A 27 20.29 -9.64 9.83
CA CYS A 27 21.45 -8.93 9.32
C CYS A 27 22.14 -9.72 8.19
N ASP A 28 23.06 -9.07 7.50
CA ASP A 28 23.92 -9.68 6.48
C ASP A 28 25.07 -10.53 7.06
N THR A 29 25.28 -10.47 8.38
CA THR A 29 26.42 -11.08 9.06
C THR A 29 26.01 -11.63 10.43
N PRO A 30 26.68 -12.71 10.91
CA PRO A 30 26.40 -13.27 12.22
C PRO A 30 26.60 -12.27 13.38
N LEU A 31 25.63 -12.26 14.28
CA LEU A 31 25.59 -11.38 15.44
C LEU A 31 26.28 -12.03 16.66
N GLN A 32 26.73 -11.16 17.56
CA GLN A 32 27.28 -11.49 18.87
C GLN A 32 26.49 -10.81 19.99
N ARG A 33 26.01 -9.58 19.77
CA ARG A 33 25.14 -8.87 20.72
C ARG A 33 24.04 -8.13 19.97
N ALA A 34 22.90 -8.03 20.62
CA ALA A 34 21.76 -7.27 20.15
C ALA A 34 21.03 -6.68 21.35
N ALA A 35 20.57 -5.45 21.22
CA ALA A 35 19.68 -4.80 22.16
C ALA A 35 18.65 -3.99 21.37
N LEU A 36 17.43 -3.91 21.89
CA LEU A 36 16.32 -3.23 21.24
C LEU A 36 15.64 -2.29 22.23
N ARG A 37 15.26 -1.12 21.73
CA ARG A 37 14.30 -0.22 22.37
C ARG A 37 13.22 0.13 21.37
N THR A 38 11.99 0.23 21.81
CA THR A 38 10.82 0.55 21.00
C THR A 38 10.24 1.91 21.38
N ASP A 39 9.56 2.54 20.42
CA ASP A 39 8.67 3.68 20.66
C ASP A 39 7.39 3.49 19.82
N PRO A 40 6.19 3.33 20.42
CA PRO A 40 5.91 3.34 21.86
C PRO A 40 6.73 2.30 22.65
N PRO A 41 7.10 2.58 23.92
CA PRO A 41 7.94 1.69 24.71
C PRO A 41 7.20 0.40 25.05
N THR A 42 7.85 -0.73 24.80
CA THR A 42 7.39 -2.08 25.13
C THR A 42 8.41 -2.76 26.05
N VAL A 43 7.93 -3.64 26.93
CA VAL A 43 8.80 -4.41 27.82
C VAL A 43 9.28 -5.66 27.09
N ILE A 44 10.60 -5.84 27.01
CA ILE A 44 11.21 -7.06 26.46
C ILE A 44 11.32 -8.08 27.59
N SER A 45 10.61 -9.19 27.48
CA SER A 45 10.62 -10.28 28.47
C SER A 45 11.74 -11.29 28.24
N ASP A 46 12.15 -11.49 26.98
CA ASP A 46 13.24 -12.37 26.61
C ASP A 46 13.89 -11.92 25.29
N SER A 47 15.12 -12.35 25.03
CA SER A 47 15.79 -12.04 23.76
C SER A 47 16.91 -13.03 23.47
N GLY A 48 17.20 -13.23 22.19
CA GLY A 48 18.24 -14.15 21.76
C GLY A 48 18.83 -13.80 20.40
N ILE A 49 19.86 -14.56 20.04
CA ILE A 49 20.55 -14.45 18.75
C ILE A 49 20.73 -15.85 18.17
N GLU A 50 20.36 -16.00 16.90
CA GLU A 50 20.52 -17.22 16.12
C GLU A 50 21.21 -16.87 14.80
N GLY A 51 22.51 -17.13 14.71
CA GLY A 51 23.29 -16.79 13.52
C GLY A 51 23.35 -15.29 13.29
N ASP A 52 22.71 -14.83 12.21
CA ASP A 52 22.60 -13.44 11.75
C ASP A 52 21.26 -12.78 12.14
N MET A 53 20.43 -13.46 12.92
CA MET A 53 19.14 -12.97 13.38
C MET A 53 19.14 -12.75 14.89
N ALA A 54 18.60 -11.62 15.33
CA ALA A 54 18.26 -11.34 16.72
C ALA A 54 16.74 -11.34 16.88
N TRP A 55 16.25 -11.93 17.96
CA TRP A 55 14.83 -11.94 18.30
C TRP A 55 14.60 -11.35 19.70
N PHE A 56 13.45 -10.71 19.86
CA PHE A 56 13.01 -10.08 21.11
C PHE A 56 11.56 -10.46 21.37
N GLU A 57 11.32 -11.09 22.51
CA GLU A 57 9.99 -11.40 23.01
C GLU A 57 9.51 -10.25 23.90
N LEU A 58 8.27 -9.82 23.69
CA LEU A 58 7.62 -8.73 24.39
C LEU A 58 6.71 -9.30 25.48
N ALA A 59 6.63 -8.61 26.61
CA ALA A 59 5.77 -9.00 27.72
C ALA A 59 4.27 -8.81 27.42
N GLU A 60 3.95 -7.97 26.43
CA GLU A 60 2.59 -7.59 26.07
C GLU A 60 2.42 -7.62 24.55
N GLU A 61 1.19 -7.90 24.11
CA GLU A 61 0.84 -7.86 22.69
C GLU A 61 0.89 -6.43 22.16
N VAL A 62 1.45 -6.27 20.96
CA VAL A 62 1.41 -4.99 20.25
C VAL A 62 0.06 -4.75 19.60
N ALA A 63 -0.28 -3.47 19.46
CA ALA A 63 -1.49 -3.08 18.74
C ALA A 63 -1.36 -3.41 17.25
N ILE A 64 -2.37 -4.10 16.70
CA ILE A 64 -2.41 -4.54 15.30
C ILE A 64 -2.18 -3.34 14.37
N GLY A 65 -1.27 -3.49 13.40
CA GLY A 65 -0.98 -2.48 12.38
C GLY A 65 -0.35 -1.18 12.88
N SER A 66 -0.16 -1.03 14.20
CA SER A 66 0.38 0.20 14.78
C SER A 66 1.87 0.33 14.49
N ARG A 67 2.32 1.55 14.23
CA ARG A 67 3.73 1.82 13.88
C ARG A 67 4.60 1.92 15.13
N TYR A 68 5.69 1.16 15.16
CA TYR A 68 6.72 1.18 16.19
C TYR A 68 8.06 1.61 15.60
N ALA A 69 8.72 2.59 16.21
CA ALA A 69 10.14 2.86 15.97
C ALA A 69 10.99 1.88 16.75
N LEU A 70 11.85 1.15 16.05
CA LEU A 70 12.75 0.15 16.60
C LEU A 70 14.18 0.69 16.56
N PHE A 71 14.73 0.98 17.74
CA PHE A 71 16.10 1.42 17.94
C PHE A 71 16.93 0.21 18.35
N ALA A 72 17.67 -0.36 17.40
CA ALA A 72 18.49 -1.54 17.64
C ALA A 72 19.97 -1.19 17.72
N ALA A 73 20.66 -1.76 18.70
CA ALA A 73 22.12 -1.76 18.81
C ALA A 73 22.60 -3.19 18.55
N LEU A 74 23.35 -3.38 17.47
CA LEU A 74 23.75 -4.68 16.95
C LEU A 74 25.27 -4.75 16.91
N GLN A 75 25.85 -5.88 17.29
CA GLN A 75 27.29 -6.13 17.20
C GLN A 75 27.54 -7.45 16.49
N GLY A 76 28.32 -7.42 15.42
CA GLY A 76 28.75 -8.62 14.71
C GLY A 76 29.88 -9.34 15.45
N ARG A 77 30.13 -10.61 15.11
CA ARG A 77 31.20 -11.43 15.74
C ARG A 77 32.61 -10.86 15.60
N ASN A 78 32.82 -9.98 14.62
CA ASN A 78 34.10 -9.33 14.38
C ASN A 78 34.28 -8.05 15.23
N GLY A 79 33.37 -7.79 16.17
CA GLY A 79 33.45 -6.67 17.12
C GLY A 79 32.85 -5.35 16.63
N HIS A 80 32.60 -5.20 15.32
CA HIS A 80 31.97 -4.02 14.76
C HIS A 80 30.50 -3.91 15.16
N SER A 81 30.06 -2.69 15.49
CA SER A 81 28.72 -2.40 15.96
C SER A 81 27.99 -1.44 15.03
N ALA A 82 26.67 -1.63 14.91
CA ALA A 82 25.75 -0.76 14.21
C ALA A 82 24.65 -0.29 15.18
N GLN A 83 24.24 0.96 15.04
CA GLN A 83 23.00 1.46 15.63
C GLN A 83 22.07 1.87 14.51
N VAL A 84 20.84 1.39 14.56
CA VAL A 84 19.87 1.58 13.49
C VAL A 84 18.52 1.95 14.09
N MET A 85 17.81 2.77 13.34
CA MET A 85 16.39 3.02 13.56
C MET A 85 15.63 2.48 12.35
N ARG A 86 14.60 1.69 12.61
CA ARG A 86 13.69 1.14 11.60
C ARG A 86 12.26 1.27 12.09
N TRP A 87 11.34 1.46 11.15
CA TRP A 87 9.91 1.32 11.43
C TRP A 87 9.53 -0.16 11.30
N ALA A 88 8.61 -0.60 12.16
CA ALA A 88 7.90 -1.86 11.99
C ALA A 88 6.44 -1.66 12.39
N TYR A 89 5.58 -2.56 11.93
CA TYR A 89 4.14 -2.47 12.12
C TYR A 89 3.65 -3.67 12.93
N GLY A 90 2.81 -3.40 13.92
CA GLY A 90 2.31 -4.43 14.83
C GLY A 90 1.64 -5.57 14.08
N TYR A 91 1.90 -6.79 14.53
CA TYR A 91 1.48 -8.00 13.83
C TYR A 91 -0.04 -8.08 13.70
N ASN A 92 -0.50 -8.36 12.48
CA ASN A 92 -1.90 -8.64 12.20
C ASN A 92 -2.11 -10.15 12.02
N PRO A 93 -2.74 -10.85 12.97
CA PRO A 93 -2.96 -12.29 12.88
C PRO A 93 -4.09 -12.66 11.90
N ARG A 94 -4.90 -11.70 11.47
CA ARG A 94 -6.08 -11.91 10.62
C ARG A 94 -6.09 -10.90 9.47
N PRO A 95 -5.07 -10.89 8.60
CA PRO A 95 -5.01 -9.93 7.51
C PRO A 95 -6.23 -10.06 6.59
N VAL A 96 -6.70 -8.92 6.10
CA VAL A 96 -7.74 -8.87 5.06
C VAL A 96 -7.20 -9.33 3.71
N ASP A 97 -8.04 -9.96 2.88
CA ASP A 97 -7.81 -10.04 1.43
C ASP A 97 -8.75 -9.04 0.75
N MET A 98 -8.18 -8.02 0.11
CA MET A 98 -8.93 -7.01 -0.62
C MET A 98 -8.19 -6.59 -1.88
N ILE A 99 -8.93 -6.02 -2.84
CA ILE A 99 -8.43 -5.58 -4.14
C ILE A 99 -8.87 -4.15 -4.42
N LEU A 100 -8.14 -3.43 -5.26
CA LEU A 100 -8.61 -2.16 -5.83
C LEU A 100 -9.84 -2.44 -6.70
N ASN A 101 -10.90 -1.67 -6.50
CA ASN A 101 -12.20 -1.92 -7.13
C ASN A 101 -12.67 -0.81 -8.06
N GLU A 102 -12.60 0.45 -7.62
CA GLU A 102 -13.05 1.60 -8.41
C GLU A 102 -12.20 2.84 -8.10
N VAL A 103 -11.95 3.70 -9.09
CA VAL A 103 -11.12 4.90 -8.91
C VAL A 103 -11.69 6.11 -9.64
N ILE A 104 -11.79 7.24 -8.93
CA ILE A 104 -12.01 8.58 -9.50
C ILE A 104 -10.69 9.33 -9.44
N MET A 105 -10.00 9.49 -10.58
CA MET A 105 -8.68 10.15 -10.68
C MET A 105 -8.68 11.53 -11.34
N ARG A 106 -9.83 11.93 -11.89
CA ARG A 106 -10.06 13.26 -12.49
C ARG A 106 -11.27 13.89 -11.83
N GLY A 107 -11.23 13.91 -10.51
CA GLY A 107 -12.28 14.41 -9.65
C GLY A 107 -12.59 15.88 -9.90
N SER A 108 -13.78 16.27 -9.47
CA SER A 108 -14.31 17.62 -9.51
C SER A 108 -14.63 18.08 -8.09
N GLY A 109 -15.02 19.35 -7.93
CA GLY A 109 -15.42 19.86 -6.63
C GLY A 109 -16.56 19.07 -5.96
N ASN A 110 -17.43 18.39 -6.73
CA ASN A 110 -18.54 17.59 -6.18
C ASN A 110 -18.25 16.08 -6.12
N ASN A 111 -17.27 15.62 -6.89
CA ASN A 111 -16.84 14.22 -6.91
C ASN A 111 -15.31 14.21 -6.84
N PRO A 112 -14.71 14.48 -5.67
CA PRO A 112 -13.26 14.54 -5.49
C PRO A 112 -12.58 13.19 -5.81
N ASP A 113 -11.25 13.24 -5.88
CA ASP A 113 -10.46 12.04 -6.10
C ASP A 113 -10.61 11.08 -4.90
N CYS A 114 -11.00 9.85 -5.19
CA CYS A 114 -11.13 8.77 -4.24
C CYS A 114 -10.91 7.44 -4.95
N LEU A 115 -10.62 6.41 -4.16
CA LEU A 115 -10.55 5.04 -4.64
C LEU A 115 -11.25 4.12 -3.66
N GLU A 116 -11.73 3.00 -4.18
CA GLU A 116 -12.43 1.98 -3.43
C GLU A 116 -11.69 0.65 -3.47
N PHE A 117 -11.80 -0.07 -2.36
CA PHE A 117 -11.38 -1.45 -2.21
C PHE A 117 -12.59 -2.35 -1.99
N LEU A 118 -12.54 -3.54 -2.58
CA LEU A 118 -13.51 -4.62 -2.33
C LEU A 118 -12.85 -5.70 -1.48
N VAL A 119 -13.45 -5.99 -0.32
CA VAL A 119 -13.01 -7.06 0.57
C VAL A 119 -13.45 -8.41 0.02
N ARG A 120 -12.49 -9.28 -0.31
CA ARG A 120 -12.73 -10.64 -0.84
C ARG A 120 -12.84 -11.66 0.28
N SER A 121 -11.99 -11.53 1.30
CA SER A 121 -12.06 -12.29 2.55
C SER A 121 -11.96 -11.35 3.73
N GLY A 122 -12.91 -11.46 4.66
CA GLY A 122 -12.94 -10.66 5.87
C GLY A 122 -11.72 -10.88 6.76
N GLY A 123 -11.48 -9.92 7.64
CA GLY A 123 -10.30 -9.85 8.49
C GLY A 123 -10.17 -8.48 9.16
N ASN A 124 -8.95 -8.15 9.56
CA ASN A 124 -8.59 -6.85 10.12
C ASN A 124 -7.75 -6.08 9.09
N LEU A 125 -8.09 -4.83 8.84
CA LEU A 125 -7.35 -3.95 7.90
C LEU A 125 -5.98 -3.52 8.43
N GLY A 126 -5.73 -3.67 9.73
CA GLY A 126 -4.62 -3.04 10.41
C GLY A 126 -3.27 -3.40 9.80
N GLY A 127 -2.54 -2.37 9.39
CA GLY A 127 -1.21 -2.51 8.82
C GLY A 127 -1.20 -2.74 7.31
N THR A 128 -2.31 -3.13 6.68
CA THR A 128 -2.42 -3.12 5.21
C THR A 128 -2.08 -1.72 4.69
N ALA A 129 -1.49 -1.62 3.50
CA ALA A 129 -0.90 -0.38 3.02
C ALA A 129 -1.26 -0.07 1.57
N TRP A 130 -1.80 1.12 1.33
CA TRP A 130 -1.97 1.67 -0.01
C TRP A 130 -0.86 2.66 -0.31
N TYR A 131 -0.42 2.71 -1.57
CA TYR A 131 0.54 3.70 -2.06
C TYR A 131 0.10 4.31 -3.40
N LEU A 132 0.36 5.61 -3.54
CA LEU A 132 0.56 6.25 -4.84
C LEU A 132 2.03 6.07 -5.25
N GLY A 133 2.28 5.01 -6.01
CA GLY A 133 3.60 4.46 -6.33
C GLY A 133 3.70 3.01 -5.86
N THR A 134 4.84 2.65 -5.27
CA THR A 134 5.10 1.33 -4.66
C THR A 134 5.65 1.50 -3.23
N SER A 135 5.73 0.42 -2.46
CA SER A 135 6.32 0.46 -1.11
C SER A 135 7.75 1.00 -1.11
N ALA A 136 8.53 0.74 -2.17
CA ALA A 136 9.90 1.21 -2.32
C ALA A 136 10.01 2.70 -2.73
N VAL A 137 9.12 3.17 -3.61
CA VAL A 137 9.14 4.55 -4.13
C VAL A 137 7.71 5.02 -4.34
N HIS A 138 7.28 6.03 -3.59
CA HIS A 138 5.92 6.57 -3.65
C HIS A 138 5.89 8.07 -3.33
N ASP A 139 4.81 8.72 -3.75
CA ASP A 139 4.49 10.11 -3.37
C ASP A 139 3.59 10.17 -2.12
N ALA A 140 2.76 9.15 -1.92
CA ALA A 140 1.84 9.07 -0.79
C ALA A 140 1.65 7.62 -0.34
N ALA A 141 1.32 7.46 0.94
CA ALA A 141 1.01 6.17 1.55
C ALA A 141 -0.14 6.33 2.54
N TYR A 142 -0.97 5.30 2.65
CA TYR A 142 -1.96 5.18 3.71
C TYR A 142 -1.83 3.80 4.36
N ILE A 143 -1.56 3.79 5.66
CA ILE A 143 -1.50 2.56 6.43
C ILE A 143 -2.84 2.42 7.15
N PHE A 144 -3.57 1.37 6.80
CA PHE A 144 -4.93 1.19 7.29
C PHE A 144 -4.93 0.97 8.80
N PRO A 145 -5.85 1.62 9.53
CA PRO A 145 -6.02 1.40 10.96
C PRO A 145 -6.61 0.00 11.22
N ALA A 146 -6.48 -0.48 12.45
CA ALA A 146 -7.03 -1.76 12.85
C ALA A 146 -8.56 -1.70 12.92
N VAL A 147 -9.22 -2.28 11.92
CA VAL A 147 -10.68 -2.30 11.79
C VAL A 147 -11.12 -3.65 11.24
N GLU A 148 -12.19 -4.22 11.81
CA GLU A 148 -12.78 -5.47 11.32
C GLU A 148 -13.66 -5.21 10.11
N VAL A 149 -13.50 -6.05 9.09
CA VAL A 149 -14.30 -6.04 7.86
C VAL A 149 -14.71 -7.45 7.45
N ALA A 150 -15.85 -7.56 6.78
CA ALA A 150 -16.38 -8.79 6.25
C ALA A 150 -16.16 -8.89 4.74
N ALA A 151 -16.23 -10.12 4.21
CA ALA A 151 -16.21 -10.33 2.77
C ALA A 151 -17.43 -9.66 2.11
N GLY A 152 -17.20 -8.91 1.04
CA GLY A 152 -18.19 -8.10 0.35
C GLY A 152 -18.28 -6.65 0.85
N ASP A 153 -17.57 -6.28 1.91
CA ASP A 153 -17.49 -4.89 2.35
C ASP A 153 -16.73 -4.04 1.33
N TYR A 154 -17.16 -2.79 1.21
CA TYR A 154 -16.50 -1.75 0.42
C TYR A 154 -15.81 -0.75 1.36
N ILE A 155 -14.60 -0.34 1.00
CA ILE A 155 -13.82 0.65 1.74
C ILE A 155 -13.45 1.76 0.76
N ILE A 156 -13.82 3.00 1.06
CA ILE A 156 -13.50 4.16 0.24
C ILE A 156 -12.39 4.94 0.93
N LEU A 157 -11.27 5.13 0.23
CA LEU A 157 -10.20 6.03 0.64
C LEU A 157 -10.30 7.33 -0.14
N HIS A 158 -10.65 8.39 0.58
CA HIS A 158 -10.72 9.75 0.09
C HIS A 158 -9.32 10.37 0.10
N VAL A 159 -8.75 10.54 -1.09
CA VAL A 159 -7.36 11.02 -1.26
C VAL A 159 -7.27 12.51 -1.54
N ARG A 160 -8.43 13.16 -1.72
CA ARG A 160 -8.56 14.61 -1.83
C ARG A 160 -9.67 15.14 -0.90
N PRO A 161 -9.52 14.99 0.43
CA PRO A 161 -10.44 15.60 1.40
C PRO A 161 -10.52 17.12 1.25
N GLU A 162 -11.61 17.69 1.75
CA GLU A 162 -11.79 19.13 1.89
C GLU A 162 -11.24 19.67 3.23
N GLY A 163 -10.87 18.79 4.15
CA GLY A 163 -10.39 19.12 5.49
C GLY A 163 -11.51 19.55 6.44
N LEU A 164 -12.73 19.02 6.23
CA LEU A 164 -13.91 19.39 7.01
C LEU A 164 -14.05 18.52 8.27
N PRO A 165 -14.56 19.04 9.40
CA PRO A 165 -14.72 18.26 10.63
C PRO A 165 -15.60 17.00 10.49
N GLU A 166 -16.53 17.00 9.54
CA GLU A 166 -17.40 15.87 9.22
C GLU A 166 -16.71 14.77 8.39
N GLU A 167 -15.51 15.01 7.84
CA GLU A 167 -14.68 14.01 7.17
C GLU A 167 -13.97 13.16 8.23
N GLN A 168 -14.69 12.17 8.74
CA GLN A 168 -14.24 11.34 9.85
C GLN A 168 -13.95 9.92 9.37
N ASP A 169 -12.83 9.37 9.82
CA ASP A 169 -12.51 7.95 9.62
C ASP A 169 -13.53 7.08 10.35
N GLU A 170 -14.16 6.18 9.61
CA GLU A 170 -15.14 5.24 10.16
C GLU A 170 -14.43 4.00 10.71
N LEU A 171 -13.96 4.09 11.96
CA LEU A 171 -13.22 3.01 12.63
C LEU A 171 -14.14 2.02 13.39
N GLY A 172 -15.41 2.39 13.56
CA GLY A 172 -16.39 1.65 14.35
C GLY A 172 -17.42 0.90 13.51
N ALA A 173 -18.56 0.61 14.14
CA ALA A 173 -19.72 -0.05 13.51
C ALA A 173 -20.65 0.93 12.77
N ASP A 174 -20.51 2.24 13.00
CA ASP A 174 -21.30 3.27 12.33
C ASP A 174 -20.63 3.64 11.00
N LEU A 175 -21.19 3.15 9.89
CA LEU A 175 -20.74 3.41 8.51
C LEU A 175 -21.42 4.66 7.90
N ALA A 176 -22.16 5.42 8.70
CA ALA A 176 -22.76 6.68 8.28
C ALA A 176 -22.24 7.84 9.15
N LEU A 177 -21.09 7.65 9.80
CA LEU A 177 -20.47 8.64 10.67
C LEU A 177 -19.87 9.78 9.85
N SER A 178 -19.33 9.47 8.67
CA SER A 178 -18.71 10.44 7.78
C SER A 178 -19.74 11.26 7.01
N GLY A 179 -19.53 12.58 6.91
CA GLY A 179 -20.40 13.52 6.20
C GLY A 179 -19.77 14.20 4.98
N GLY A 180 -18.54 13.83 4.61
CA GLY A 180 -17.79 14.43 3.50
C GLY A 180 -18.33 14.06 2.11
N LYS A 181 -17.81 14.72 1.07
CA LYS A 181 -18.20 14.38 -0.32
C LYS A 181 -17.75 12.97 -0.67
N GLN A 182 -18.59 12.26 -1.44
CA GLN A 182 -18.40 10.84 -1.78
C GLN A 182 -18.44 9.89 -0.57
N SER A 183 -18.81 10.36 0.63
CA SER A 183 -19.14 9.45 1.73
C SER A 183 -20.33 8.56 1.35
N HIS A 184 -20.34 7.34 1.87
CA HIS A 184 -21.34 6.35 1.52
C HIS A 184 -21.82 5.58 2.76
N PRO A 185 -23.13 5.60 3.10
CA PRO A 185 -23.66 5.07 4.37
C PRO A 185 -23.61 3.54 4.53
N GLN A 186 -23.10 2.82 3.52
CA GLN A 186 -22.94 1.36 3.52
C GLN A 186 -21.52 0.93 3.17
N ALA A 187 -20.61 1.87 2.90
CA ALA A 187 -19.20 1.61 2.71
C ALA A 187 -18.44 2.21 3.89
N ARG A 188 -17.21 1.76 4.13
CA ARG A 188 -16.37 2.36 5.15
C ARG A 188 -15.60 3.53 4.56
N ASP A 189 -15.87 4.74 5.05
CA ASP A 189 -15.16 5.94 4.61
C ASP A 189 -13.89 6.17 5.44
N LEU A 190 -12.76 6.29 4.75
CA LEU A 190 -11.45 6.61 5.30
C LEU A 190 -10.84 7.80 4.56
N TRP A 191 -10.11 8.66 5.25
CA TRP A 191 -9.66 9.95 4.74
C TRP A 191 -8.14 10.08 4.88
N LEU A 192 -7.48 10.48 3.79
CA LEU A 192 -6.09 10.91 3.89
C LEU A 192 -6.02 12.19 4.73
N PRO A 193 -5.13 12.27 5.75
CA PRO A 193 -4.96 13.50 6.51
C PRO A 193 -4.52 14.70 5.66
N GLU A 194 -3.75 14.43 4.60
CA GLU A 194 -3.27 15.43 3.65
C GLU A 194 -3.82 15.14 2.25
N ALA A 195 -4.44 16.15 1.64
CA ALA A 195 -4.97 16.03 0.28
C ALA A 195 -3.83 16.00 -0.75
N VAL A 196 -3.54 14.80 -1.24
CA VAL A 196 -2.55 14.56 -2.31
C VAL A 196 -3.21 14.47 -3.68
N GLY A 197 -4.47 14.02 -3.75
CA GLY A 197 -5.17 13.73 -5.01
C GLY A 197 -4.50 12.63 -5.84
N LEU A 198 -5.01 12.41 -7.05
CA LEU A 198 -4.43 11.46 -8.00
C LEU A 198 -3.90 12.17 -9.25
N PRO A 199 -2.72 11.79 -9.76
CA PRO A 199 -2.25 12.26 -11.06
C PRO A 199 -3.26 11.94 -12.17
N SER A 200 -3.59 12.93 -13.01
CA SER A 200 -4.63 12.75 -14.01
C SER A 200 -4.19 11.99 -15.27
N ASN A 201 -2.89 11.96 -15.57
CA ASN A 201 -2.36 11.44 -16.85
C ASN A 201 -1.76 10.05 -16.72
N ASN A 202 -0.94 9.80 -15.71
CA ASN A 202 -0.33 8.51 -15.46
C ASN A 202 0.03 8.33 -13.99
N GLY A 203 -0.05 7.09 -13.51
CA GLY A 203 0.26 6.76 -12.13
C GLY A 203 0.19 5.26 -11.87
N VAL A 204 0.69 4.89 -10.70
CA VAL A 204 0.68 3.53 -10.17
C VAL A 204 0.01 3.59 -8.81
N LEU A 205 -1.06 2.82 -8.61
CA LEU A 205 -1.67 2.60 -7.31
C LEU A 205 -1.36 1.17 -6.89
N THR A 206 -0.87 0.97 -5.67
CA THR A 206 -0.56 -0.37 -5.17
C THR A 206 -1.16 -0.59 -3.80
N LEU A 207 -1.50 -1.84 -3.54
CA LEU A 207 -2.00 -2.33 -2.27
C LEU A 207 -1.08 -3.45 -1.79
N TYR A 208 -0.64 -3.37 -0.53
CA TYR A 208 0.24 -4.34 0.10
C TYR A 208 -0.37 -4.87 1.38
N SER A 209 -0.07 -6.14 1.70
CA SER A 209 -0.48 -6.81 2.94
C SER A 209 0.03 -6.11 4.20
N SER A 210 1.19 -5.46 4.10
CA SER A 210 1.75 -4.54 5.09
C SER A 210 2.72 -3.58 4.39
N PRO A 211 3.28 -2.55 5.05
CA PRO A 211 4.08 -1.53 4.36
C PRO A 211 5.33 -2.09 3.68
N ASP A 212 5.92 -3.15 4.26
CA ASP A 212 7.04 -3.91 3.70
C ASP A 212 6.63 -5.33 3.27
N GLY A 213 5.32 -5.56 3.09
CA GLY A 213 4.74 -6.87 2.82
C GLY A 213 4.67 -7.24 1.35
N GLU A 214 3.91 -8.29 1.06
CA GLU A 214 3.62 -8.73 -0.30
C GLU A 214 2.61 -7.79 -0.97
N LEU A 215 2.81 -7.55 -2.27
CA LEU A 215 1.89 -6.82 -3.13
C LEU A 215 0.61 -7.66 -3.33
N LEU A 216 -0.54 -7.09 -2.97
CA LEU A 216 -1.86 -7.71 -3.10
C LEU A 216 -2.48 -7.41 -4.46
N ASP A 217 -2.52 -6.13 -4.84
CA ASP A 217 -3.15 -5.66 -6.08
C ASP A 217 -2.57 -4.33 -6.54
N ALA A 218 -2.77 -4.00 -7.81
CA ALA A 218 -2.29 -2.76 -8.38
C ALA A 218 -3.19 -2.23 -9.52
N LEU A 219 -3.07 -0.94 -9.79
CA LEU A 219 -3.59 -0.28 -10.98
C LEU A 219 -2.48 0.57 -11.60
N LEU A 220 -2.07 0.23 -12.82
CA LEU A 220 -1.24 1.07 -13.68
C LEU A 220 -2.15 1.79 -14.69
N TYR A 221 -2.08 3.12 -14.73
CA TYR A 221 -2.81 3.92 -15.70
C TYR A 221 -1.90 4.93 -16.41
N SER A 222 -2.20 5.21 -17.68
CA SER A 222 -1.47 6.17 -18.51
C SER A 222 -2.26 6.53 -19.77
N ASN A 223 -2.41 7.82 -20.08
CA ASN A 223 -2.87 8.30 -21.40
C ASN A 223 -1.71 8.64 -22.35
N ARG A 224 -0.47 8.32 -21.95
CA ARG A 224 0.73 8.45 -22.79
C ARG A 224 0.90 7.23 -23.69
N SER A 225 1.80 7.35 -24.65
CA SER A 225 2.27 6.27 -25.52
C SER A 225 3.79 6.21 -25.53
N SER A 226 4.35 5.09 -25.97
CA SER A 226 5.78 4.93 -26.27
C SER A 226 6.28 5.93 -27.32
N ALA A 227 5.37 6.55 -28.09
CA ALA A 227 5.68 7.61 -29.04
C ALA A 227 5.59 9.02 -28.45
N SER A 228 5.09 9.18 -27.21
CA SER A 228 4.95 10.49 -26.55
C SER A 228 6.30 11.14 -26.27
N ASP A 229 7.33 10.35 -25.96
CA ASP A 229 8.73 10.75 -25.92
C ASP A 229 9.65 9.52 -26.05
N THR A 230 10.93 9.76 -26.35
CA THR A 230 11.96 8.70 -26.43
C THR A 230 12.65 8.43 -25.10
N ALA A 231 12.44 9.28 -24.09
CA ALA A 231 12.97 9.12 -22.75
C ALA A 231 12.05 8.21 -21.91
N TYR A 232 12.56 7.61 -20.83
CA TYR A 232 11.72 6.93 -19.83
C TYR A 232 10.66 5.95 -20.39
N ARG A 233 10.94 5.29 -21.52
CA ARG A 233 10.02 4.41 -22.25
C ARG A 233 8.64 5.02 -22.55
N GLY A 234 8.53 6.34 -22.73
CA GLY A 234 7.26 7.02 -23.00
C GLY A 234 6.47 7.45 -21.76
N PHE A 235 6.91 7.10 -20.55
CA PHE A 235 6.22 7.47 -19.30
C PHE A 235 6.48 8.92 -18.84
N GLY A 236 7.38 9.65 -19.50
CA GLY A 236 7.59 11.08 -19.29
C GLY A 236 8.49 11.48 -18.12
N THR A 237 8.62 10.68 -17.06
CA THR A 237 9.50 11.00 -15.93
C THR A 237 10.26 9.79 -15.40
N THR A 238 11.46 10.02 -14.85
CA THR A 238 12.24 8.99 -14.12
C THR A 238 11.44 8.40 -12.96
N LYS A 239 10.66 9.24 -12.25
CA LYS A 239 9.85 8.80 -11.10
C LYS A 239 8.80 7.78 -11.52
N MET A 240 7.99 8.11 -12.54
CA MET A 240 6.99 7.19 -13.06
C MET A 240 7.63 5.90 -13.59
N LEU A 241 8.76 6.01 -14.30
CA LEU A 241 9.51 4.82 -14.74
C LEU A 241 9.92 3.93 -13.57
N GLY A 242 10.43 4.52 -12.48
CA GLY A 242 10.81 3.79 -11.26
C GLY A 242 9.63 3.09 -10.59
N TRP A 243 8.44 3.71 -10.58
CA TRP A 243 7.22 3.04 -10.11
C TRP A 243 6.85 1.84 -10.98
N VAL A 244 6.91 2.00 -12.30
CA VAL A 244 6.59 0.95 -13.27
C VAL A 244 7.58 -0.22 -13.18
N ASP A 245 8.88 0.05 -13.10
CA ASP A 245 9.91 -0.98 -12.94
C ASP A 245 9.73 -1.72 -11.61
N SER A 246 9.53 -1.00 -10.50
CA SER A 246 9.29 -1.61 -9.19
C SER A 246 8.02 -2.48 -9.18
N LEU A 247 6.96 -2.07 -9.88
CA LEU A 247 5.72 -2.86 -10.02
C LEU A 247 5.95 -4.13 -10.87
N ALA A 248 6.69 -4.02 -11.97
CA ALA A 248 7.01 -5.14 -12.85
C ALA A 248 7.90 -6.18 -12.16
N GLU A 249 8.92 -5.73 -11.42
CA GLU A 249 9.82 -6.59 -10.63
C GLU A 249 9.07 -7.46 -9.61
N GLN A 250 7.97 -6.93 -9.07
CA GLN A 250 7.09 -7.64 -8.13
C GLN A 250 6.03 -8.51 -8.82
N GLY A 251 6.00 -8.55 -10.16
CA GLY A 251 4.96 -9.26 -10.92
C GLY A 251 3.57 -8.67 -10.72
N GLY A 252 3.49 -7.39 -10.35
CA GLY A 252 2.25 -6.70 -10.01
C GLY A 252 1.42 -6.24 -11.21
N TRP A 253 2.03 -6.21 -12.40
CA TRP A 253 1.34 -5.89 -13.65
C TRP A 253 1.92 -6.68 -14.82
N ILE A 254 1.05 -7.15 -15.70
CA ILE A 254 1.36 -7.97 -16.86
C ILE A 254 1.03 -7.15 -18.11
N GLY A 255 2.07 -6.82 -18.87
CA GLY A 255 1.98 -6.19 -20.19
C GLY A 255 2.12 -7.21 -21.32
N GLU A 256 2.08 -6.71 -22.55
CA GLU A 256 2.28 -7.52 -23.76
C GLU A 256 3.76 -7.94 -23.93
N TYR A 257 4.69 -7.13 -23.42
CA TYR A 257 6.14 -7.31 -23.55
C TYR A 257 6.82 -7.46 -22.18
N GLU A 258 8.10 -7.87 -22.20
CA GLU A 258 8.93 -8.02 -20.99
C GLU A 258 9.02 -6.72 -20.18
N LEU A 259 9.20 -5.58 -20.87
CA LEU A 259 9.19 -4.26 -20.24
C LEU A 259 7.84 -3.59 -20.47
N LEU A 260 7.21 -3.17 -19.38
CA LEU A 260 5.95 -2.44 -19.42
C LEU A 260 6.11 -1.11 -20.18
N ARG A 261 5.11 -0.82 -21.01
CA ARG A 261 4.97 0.39 -21.81
C ARG A 261 3.71 1.15 -21.40
N PRO A 262 3.60 2.45 -21.73
CA PRO A 262 2.39 3.21 -21.46
C PRO A 262 1.11 2.55 -22.01
N GLU A 263 1.21 1.84 -23.14
CA GLU A 263 0.09 1.14 -23.77
C GLU A 263 -0.41 -0.08 -22.96
N ASP A 264 0.41 -0.64 -22.06
CA ASP A 264 0.01 -1.74 -21.17
C ASP A 264 -0.87 -1.25 -20.00
N ALA A 265 -0.93 0.06 -19.80
CA ALA A 265 -1.70 0.70 -18.75
C ALA A 265 -3.18 0.86 -19.13
N VAL A 266 -4.03 1.08 -18.14
CA VAL A 266 -5.39 1.58 -18.35
C VAL A 266 -5.31 3.02 -18.83
N SER A 267 -5.94 3.35 -19.96
CA SER A 267 -6.03 4.74 -20.38
C SER A 267 -7.07 5.46 -19.52
N PRO A 268 -6.70 6.54 -18.79
CA PRO A 268 -7.67 7.37 -18.07
C PRO A 268 -8.39 8.36 -19.00
N GLU A 269 -8.12 8.33 -20.31
CA GLU A 269 -8.73 9.26 -21.27
C GLU A 269 -10.25 9.01 -21.35
N GLY A 270 -11.04 10.04 -21.07
CA GLY A 270 -12.50 9.94 -20.93
C GLY A 270 -13.00 9.78 -19.49
N SER A 271 -12.12 9.52 -18.52
CA SER A 271 -12.47 9.55 -17.09
C SER A 271 -12.73 10.97 -16.60
N THR A 272 -13.64 11.11 -15.65
CA THR A 272 -14.05 12.38 -15.03
C THR A 272 -14.53 12.10 -13.61
N GLY A 273 -14.88 13.14 -12.84
CA GLY A 273 -15.53 12.98 -11.53
C GLY A 273 -16.82 12.14 -11.55
N THR A 274 -17.46 11.95 -12.71
CA THR A 274 -18.67 11.11 -12.86
C THR A 274 -18.48 9.91 -13.79
N ARG A 275 -17.24 9.65 -14.22
CA ARG A 275 -16.84 8.53 -15.08
C ARG A 275 -15.60 7.92 -14.45
N SER A 276 -15.80 7.05 -13.49
CA SER A 276 -14.74 6.35 -12.77
C SER A 276 -14.12 5.25 -13.64
N VAL A 277 -12.97 4.76 -13.19
CA VAL A 277 -12.34 3.54 -13.73
C VAL A 277 -12.74 2.39 -12.81
N ASN A 278 -13.57 1.49 -13.34
CA ASN A 278 -14.08 0.33 -12.62
C ASN A 278 -13.26 -0.90 -12.97
N ARG A 279 -13.03 -1.74 -11.96
CA ARG A 279 -12.71 -3.14 -12.21
C ARG A 279 -13.96 -3.84 -12.73
N ARG A 280 -13.79 -4.77 -13.68
CA ARG A 280 -14.89 -5.60 -14.21
C ARG A 280 -15.55 -6.41 -13.11
N TYR A 281 -16.85 -6.59 -13.21
CA TYR A 281 -17.62 -7.45 -12.31
C TYR A 281 -18.10 -8.73 -13.02
N PRO A 282 -18.02 -9.93 -12.40
CA PRO A 282 -17.33 -10.21 -11.15
C PRO A 282 -15.81 -9.92 -11.25
N PRO A 283 -15.15 -9.56 -10.15
CA PRO A 283 -13.75 -9.17 -10.16
C PRO A 283 -12.86 -10.31 -10.65
N VAL A 284 -12.12 -10.03 -11.73
CA VAL A 284 -11.03 -10.86 -12.23
C VAL A 284 -9.72 -10.11 -12.00
N VAL A 285 -8.70 -10.82 -11.52
CA VAL A 285 -7.36 -10.26 -11.24
C VAL A 285 -6.38 -10.92 -12.20
N THR A 286 -6.35 -10.44 -13.44
CA THR A 286 -5.31 -10.81 -14.41
C THR A 286 -4.04 -9.97 -14.24
N ARG A 287 -4.08 -8.93 -13.37
CA ARG A 287 -3.01 -7.96 -13.15
C ARG A 287 -2.67 -7.21 -14.44
N SER A 288 -3.68 -6.85 -15.22
CA SER A 288 -3.46 -6.13 -16.47
C SER A 288 -4.60 -5.14 -16.74
N ARG A 289 -4.43 -4.31 -17.76
CA ARG A 289 -5.45 -3.34 -18.17
C ARG A 289 -6.80 -3.97 -18.52
N SER A 290 -6.84 -5.27 -18.87
CA SER A 290 -8.11 -5.94 -19.21
C SER A 290 -9.06 -6.08 -18.03
N ASP A 291 -8.54 -5.97 -16.80
CA ASP A 291 -9.35 -6.01 -15.58
C ASP A 291 -10.23 -4.78 -15.43
N TRP A 292 -9.99 -3.71 -16.20
CA TRP A 292 -10.54 -2.37 -15.96
C TRP A 292 -11.26 -1.79 -17.18
N HIS A 293 -12.21 -0.90 -16.94
CA HIS A 293 -12.88 -0.07 -17.95
C HIS A 293 -13.36 1.25 -17.35
N ILE A 294 -13.61 2.25 -18.21
CA ILE A 294 -14.25 3.50 -17.78
C ILE A 294 -15.76 3.33 -17.92
N VAL A 295 -16.51 3.74 -16.88
CA VAL A 295 -17.98 3.75 -16.92
C VAL A 295 -18.54 5.03 -17.53
N PRO A 296 -19.77 5.00 -18.10
CA PRO A 296 -20.45 6.19 -18.60
C PRO A 296 -20.68 7.26 -17.52
N THR A 297 -21.13 8.44 -17.94
CA THR A 297 -21.45 9.55 -17.02
C THR A 297 -22.51 9.11 -16.01
N LEU A 298 -22.27 9.36 -14.73
CA LEU A 298 -23.09 8.90 -13.59
C LEU A 298 -23.06 7.37 -13.39
N GLY A 299 -22.13 6.66 -14.02
CA GLY A 299 -21.94 5.22 -13.87
C GLY A 299 -21.03 4.81 -12.72
N ALA A 300 -20.51 5.77 -11.94
CA ALA A 300 -19.70 5.49 -10.76
C ALA A 300 -20.52 4.75 -9.70
N THR A 301 -19.92 3.77 -9.05
CA THR A 301 -20.59 2.77 -8.22
C THR A 301 -19.98 2.61 -6.84
N MET A 302 -19.19 3.60 -6.38
CA MET A 302 -18.63 3.66 -5.03
C MET A 302 -19.66 3.26 -3.95
N GLY A 303 -19.25 2.37 -3.08
CA GLY A 303 -20.01 1.72 -2.02
C GLY A 303 -20.92 0.57 -2.47
N SER A 304 -20.83 0.14 -3.72
CA SER A 304 -21.75 -0.84 -4.30
C SER A 304 -21.10 -1.68 -5.42
N GLN A 305 -21.89 -2.57 -6.02
CA GLN A 305 -21.40 -3.44 -7.08
C GLN A 305 -21.02 -2.65 -8.35
N ASN A 306 -19.79 -2.85 -8.84
CA ASN A 306 -19.31 -2.22 -10.06
C ASN A 306 -20.23 -2.43 -11.27
N SER A 307 -20.45 -1.34 -12.00
CA SER A 307 -21.07 -1.39 -13.33
C SER A 307 -20.12 -1.99 -14.36
N ASN A 308 -20.66 -2.82 -15.26
CA ASN A 308 -19.98 -3.32 -16.45
C ASN A 308 -20.29 -2.51 -17.71
N GLU A 309 -21.07 -1.43 -17.60
CA GLU A 309 -21.29 -0.52 -18.71
C GLU A 309 -19.96 0.16 -19.07
N ILE A 310 -19.67 0.21 -20.37
CA ILE A 310 -18.42 0.75 -20.89
C ILE A 310 -18.73 2.08 -21.55
N TYR A 311 -17.98 3.11 -21.20
CA TYR A 311 -18.00 4.40 -21.88
C TYR A 311 -17.49 4.26 -23.32
N GLU A 312 -18.31 4.72 -24.27
CA GLU A 312 -17.94 4.89 -25.68
C GLU A 312 -17.78 6.40 -25.98
N PRO A 313 -16.61 6.86 -26.47
CA PRO A 313 -16.34 8.27 -26.75
C PRO A 313 -17.17 8.93 -27.86
#